data_AF-A0A938IZ97-F1
#
_entry.id   AF-A0A938IZ97-F1
#
_cell.length_a   1.000
_cell.length_b   1.000
_cell.length_c   1.000
_cell.angle_alpha   90.00
_cell.angle_beta   90.00
_cell.angle_gamma   90.00
#
_symmetry.space_group_name_H-M   'P 1'
#
loop_
_entity.id
_entity.type
_entity.pdbx_description
1 polymer ?
#
loop_
_entity_poly.entity_id
_entity_poly.type
_entity_poly.pdbx_seq_one_letter_code
_entity_poly.pdbx_strand_id
1 'polypeptide(L)'
;MLEAQGGGCAICGRPEPEGGSLHVDHDHETGAVRGLLCFRCNGALGNLDENVERLADAIAYLDAAAPDATDVGLARTRAAALIPAR
;
A
#
# COMPACT_ATOMS: atom_id res chain seq x y z
N MET A 1 -9.88 -11.80 -6.52
CA MET A 1 -9.20 -10.65 -5.86
C MET A 1 -7.68 -10.76 -5.97
N LEU A 2 -7.06 -11.84 -5.47
CA LEU A 2 -5.61 -12.04 -5.52
C LEU A 2 -5.00 -11.93 -6.93
N GLU A 3 -5.58 -12.63 -7.92
CA GLU A 3 -5.11 -12.56 -9.32
C GLU A 3 -5.27 -11.17 -9.91
N ALA A 4 -6.40 -10.50 -9.65
CA ALA A 4 -6.65 -9.13 -10.10
C ALA A 4 -5.67 -8.11 -9.51
N GLN A 5 -5.08 -8.41 -8.34
CA GLN A 5 -4.03 -7.61 -7.71
C GLN A 5 -2.60 -8.03 -8.10
N GLY A 6 -2.44 -8.95 -9.06
CA GLY A 6 -1.12 -9.44 -9.47
C GLY A 6 -0.42 -10.29 -8.41
N GLY A 7 -1.18 -10.91 -7.48
CA GLY A 7 -0.63 -11.82 -6.48
C GLY A 7 -0.07 -11.15 -5.22
N GLY A 8 -0.37 -9.87 -4.96
CA GLY A 8 0.18 -9.14 -3.82
C GLY A 8 -0.77 -8.13 -3.17
N CYS A 9 -0.25 -7.44 -2.16
CA CYS A 9 -0.93 -6.36 -1.44
C CYS A 9 -1.33 -5.21 -2.38
N ALA A 10 -2.58 -4.74 -2.29
CA ALA A 10 -3.10 -3.68 -3.15
C ALA A 10 -2.36 -2.33 -2.99
N ILE A 11 -1.72 -2.09 -1.83
CA ILE A 11 -0.99 -0.84 -1.55
C ILE A 11 0.49 -0.94 -1.97
N CYS A 12 1.21 -1.96 -1.50
CA CYS A 12 2.66 -2.03 -1.70
C CYS A 12 3.10 -3.04 -2.76
N GLY A 13 2.18 -3.81 -3.35
CA GLY A 13 2.45 -4.81 -4.39
C GLY A 13 3.25 -6.02 -3.93
N ARG A 14 3.69 -6.07 -2.67
CA ARG A 14 4.46 -7.21 -2.15
C ARG A 14 3.53 -8.42 -1.93
N PRO A 15 3.95 -9.63 -2.33
CA PRO A 15 3.31 -10.84 -1.86
C PRO A 15 3.53 -10.96 -0.34
N GLU A 16 2.69 -11.74 0.33
CA GLU A 16 2.94 -12.09 1.73
C GLU A 16 4.23 -12.94 1.82
N PRO A 17 5.04 -12.81 2.90
CA PRO A 17 6.18 -13.70 3.12
C PRO A 17 5.72 -15.17 3.19
N GLU A 18 6.64 -16.11 2.95
CA GLU A 18 6.34 -17.53 3.13
C GLU A 18 5.73 -17.80 4.52
N GLY A 19 4.52 -18.35 4.54
CA GLY A 19 3.75 -18.62 5.76
C GLY A 19 2.79 -17.51 6.21
N GLY A 20 2.79 -16.35 5.57
CA GLY A 20 1.80 -15.29 5.78
C GLY A 20 0.57 -15.42 4.88
N SER A 21 -0.55 -14.80 5.27
CA SER A 21 -1.70 -14.57 4.37
C SER A 21 -2.02 -13.07 4.24
N LEU A 22 -2.39 -12.65 3.03
CA LEU A 22 -2.99 -11.32 2.83
C LEU A 22 -4.33 -11.25 3.57
N HIS A 23 -4.65 -10.06 4.08
CA HIS A 23 -5.87 -9.77 4.82
C HIS A 23 -6.91 -9.10 3.92
N VAL A 24 -8.18 -9.47 4.05
CA VAL A 24 -9.29 -8.79 3.38
C VAL A 24 -9.55 -7.46 4.08
N ASP A 25 -9.21 -6.39 3.40
CA ASP A 25 -9.47 -5.02 3.80
C ASP A 25 -10.86 -4.58 3.34
N HIS A 26 -11.58 -3.89 4.23
CA HIS A 26 -12.94 -3.43 3.97
C HIS A 26 -13.16 -2.08 4.63
N ASP A 27 -14.05 -1.30 4.02
CA ASP A 27 -14.49 -0.02 4.57
C ASP A 27 -15.31 -0.24 5.85
N HIS A 28 -14.93 0.40 6.95
CA HIS A 28 -15.58 0.18 8.25
C HIS A 28 -16.96 0.86 8.39
N GLU A 29 -17.36 1.74 7.46
CA GLU A 29 -18.70 2.36 7.46
C GLU A 29 -19.71 1.54 6.66
N THR A 30 -19.31 1.08 5.46
CA THR A 30 -20.17 0.43 4.47
C THR A 30 -20.03 -1.08 4.45
N GLY A 31 -18.92 -1.62 4.99
CA GLY A 31 -18.56 -3.03 4.87
C GLY A 31 -18.09 -3.44 3.47
N ALA A 32 -17.96 -2.49 2.53
CA ALA A 32 -17.52 -2.78 1.19
C ALA A 32 -16.06 -3.25 1.18
N VAL A 33 -15.80 -4.40 0.56
CA VAL A 33 -14.44 -4.94 0.44
C VAL A 33 -13.63 -4.07 -0.52
N ARG A 34 -12.48 -3.57 -0.06
CA ARG A 34 -11.57 -2.72 -0.84
C ARG A 34 -10.50 -3.54 -1.57
N GLY A 35 -9.91 -4.52 -0.89
CA GLY A 35 -8.86 -5.36 -1.48
C GLY A 35 -8.17 -6.28 -0.49
N LEU A 36 -7.11 -6.95 -0.96
CA LEU A 36 -6.20 -7.73 -0.12
C LEU A 36 -4.98 -6.89 0.26
N LEU A 37 -4.69 -6.75 1.55
CA LEU A 37 -3.56 -6.01 2.08
C LEU A 37 -2.66 -6.90 2.93
N CYS A 38 -1.34 -6.65 2.91
CA CYS A 38 -0.44 -7.31 3.85
C CYS A 38 -0.60 -6.74 5.26
N PHE A 39 -0.18 -7.49 6.27
CA PHE A 39 -0.33 -7.11 7.69
C PHE A 39 0.10 -5.67 7.99
N ARG A 40 1.24 -5.23 7.42
CA ARG A 40 1.78 -3.89 7.65
C ARG A 40 0.92 -2.78 7.03
N CYS A 41 0.45 -2.97 5.80
CA CYS A 41 -0.37 -1.98 5.12
C CYS A 41 -1.76 -1.90 5.75
N ASN A 42 -2.36 -3.05 6.06
CA ASN A 42 -3.66 -3.12 6.74
C ASN A 42 -3.61 -2.44 8.12
N GLY A 43 -2.60 -2.78 8.93
CA GLY A 43 -2.42 -2.17 10.25
C GLY A 43 -2.12 -0.67 10.19
N ALA A 44 -1.42 -0.19 9.15
CA ALA A 44 -1.16 1.25 8.98
C ALA A 44 -2.45 2.04 8.75
N LEU A 45 -3.39 1.53 7.94
CA LEU A 45 -4.69 2.17 7.74
C LEU A 45 -5.48 2.18 9.05
N GLY A 46 -5.57 1.05 9.75
CA GLY A 46 -6.28 0.95 11.02
C GLY A 46 -5.70 1.86 12.12
N ASN A 47 -4.37 1.97 12.22
CA ASN A 47 -3.71 2.83 13.22
C ASN A 47 -3.92 4.33 12.96
N LEU A 48 -4.30 4.70 11.73
CA LEU A 48 -4.64 6.07 11.35
C LEU A 48 -6.16 6.27 11.25
N ASP A 49 -6.94 5.34 11.81
CA ASP A 49 -8.41 5.33 11.81
C ASP A 49 -9.02 5.47 10.41
N GLU A 50 -8.29 5.02 9.37
CA GLU A 50 -8.64 5.22 7.96
C GLU A 50 -8.99 6.67 7.59
N ASN A 51 -8.52 7.62 8.41
CA ASN A 51 -8.83 9.02 8.25
C ASN A 51 -7.87 9.66 7.23
N VAL A 52 -8.43 10.18 6.15
CA VAL A 52 -7.67 10.75 5.04
C VAL A 52 -6.81 11.93 5.48
N GLU A 53 -7.31 12.76 6.39
CA GLU A 53 -6.57 13.91 6.92
C GLU A 53 -5.32 13.45 7.70
N ARG A 54 -5.45 12.44 8.57
CA ARG A 54 -4.31 11.87 9.32
C ARG A 54 -3.28 11.19 8.41
N LEU A 55 -3.74 10.53 7.35
CA LEU A 55 -2.85 9.95 6.34
C LEU A 55 -2.07 11.05 5.60
N ALA A 56 -2.71 12.17 5.26
CA ALA A 56 -2.06 13.32 4.66
C ALA A 56 -1.06 14.00 5.62
N ASP A 57 -1.43 14.14 6.89
CA ASP A 57 -0.53 14.67 7.93
C ASP A 57 0.72 13.80 8.11
N ALA A 58 0.57 12.47 8.04
CA ALA A 58 1.71 11.54 8.10
C ALA A 58 2.67 11.73 6.92
N ILE A 59 2.16 11.99 5.71
CA ILE A 59 2.98 12.32 4.53
C ILE A 59 3.71 13.65 4.76
N ALA A 60 2.97 14.69 5.14
CA ALA A 60 3.54 16.02 5.39
C ALA A 60 4.63 16.00 6.47
N TYR A 61 4.45 15.19 7.53
CA TYR A 61 5.46 15.00 8.58
C TYR A 61 6.76 14.40 8.03
N LEU A 62 6.68 13.38 7.16
CA LEU A 62 7.85 12.76 6.55
C LEU A 62 8.58 13.73 5.62
N ASP A 63 7.83 14.47 4.80
CA ASP A 63 8.39 15.45 3.87
C ASP A 63 9.10 16.60 4.61
N ALA A 64 8.51 17.09 5.71
CA ALA A 64 9.13 18.12 6.54
C ALA A 64 10.42 17.65 7.22
N ALA A 65 10.53 16.36 7.52
CA ALA A 65 11.73 15.75 8.12
C ALA A 65 12.83 15.44 7.09
N ALA A 66 12.54 15.53 5.79
CA ALA A 66 13.47 15.24 4.69
C ALA A 66 13.54 16.41 3.68
N PRO A 67 14.14 17.57 4.06
CA PRO A 67 14.12 18.79 3.25
C PRO A 67 14.80 18.66 1.87
N ASP A 68 15.53 17.57 1.61
CA ASP A 68 16.30 17.34 0.39
C ASP A 68 15.68 16.24 -0.50
N ALA A 69 14.53 15.66 -0.12
CA ALA A 69 13.89 14.55 -0.83
C ALA A 69 13.01 15.01 -2.02
N THR A 70 13.11 16.27 -2.45
CA THR A 70 12.49 16.76 -3.68
C THR A 70 13.26 16.32 -4.91
N ASP A 71 13.35 15.00 -5.16
CA ASP A 71 13.31 14.40 -6.49
C ASP A 71 13.12 12.86 -6.36
N VAL A 72 11.91 12.37 -6.64
CA VAL A 72 11.57 10.98 -7.00
C VAL A 72 12.25 9.86 -6.19
N GLY A 73 11.73 9.56 -5.00
CA GLY A 73 12.08 8.36 -4.22
C GLY A 73 10.96 7.33 -4.01
N LEU A 74 9.69 7.71 -4.15
CA LEU A 74 8.54 6.83 -3.83
C LEU A 74 7.65 6.47 -5.05
N ALA A 75 7.97 6.97 -6.26
CA ALA A 75 7.11 6.77 -7.43
C ALA A 75 7.61 5.74 -8.47
N ARG A 76 8.83 5.17 -8.40
CA ARG A 76 9.30 4.20 -9.42
C ARG A 76 10.23 3.11 -8.90
N THR A 77 9.67 2.01 -8.42
CA THR A 77 10.12 0.63 -8.70
C THR A 77 9.06 -0.32 -8.11
N ARG A 78 8.01 -0.72 -8.84
CA ARG A 78 8.07 -1.74 -9.91
C ARG A 78 6.86 -1.64 -10.86
N ALA A 79 6.83 -0.62 -11.72
CA ALA A 79 6.13 -0.69 -13.01
C ALA A 79 7.16 -0.88 -14.14
N ALA A 80 8.00 -1.91 -13.98
CA ALA A 80 8.93 -2.38 -15.01
C ALA A 80 8.90 -3.91 -15.02
N ALA A 81 7.75 -4.47 -15.34
CA ALA A 81 7.58 -5.88 -15.70
C ALA A 81 6.30 -6.08 -16.51
N LEU A 82 6.19 -5.40 -17.66
CA LEU A 82 5.32 -5.83 -18.76
C LEU A 82 6.15 -5.77 -20.06
N ILE A 83 6.96 -6.82 -20.29
CA ILE A 83 7.25 -7.59 -21.54
C ILE A 83 7.69 -6.80 -22.81
N PRO A 84 8.58 -7.28 -23.73
CA PRO A 84 9.24 -8.61 -23.87
C PRO A 84 10.77 -8.57 -24.06
N ALA A 85 11.45 -9.70 -23.87
CA ALA A 85 12.72 -9.97 -24.54
C ALA A 85 12.87 -11.46 -24.90
N ARG A 86 12.51 -11.75 -26.16
CA ARG A 86 12.71 -12.98 -26.96
C ARG A 86 11.88 -14.21 -26.61
#